data_AF-A0A923VFM5-F1
#
_entry.id   AF-A0A923VFM5-F1
#
_cell.length_a   1.000
_cell.length_b   1.000
_cell.length_c   1.000
_cell.angle_alpha   90.00
_cell.angle_beta   90.00
_cell.angle_gamma   90.00
#
_symmetry.space_group_name_H-M   'P 1'
#
loop_
_entity.id
_entity.type
_entity.pdbx_description
1 polymer ?
#
loop_
_entity_poly.entity_id
_entity_poly.type
_entity_poly.pdbx_seq_one_letter_code
_entity_poly.pdbx_strand_id
1 'polypeptide(L)' 'MVPTHKSGEEIMEKVRIGLELSFKKLVRQKSLTDGTLAFRNNGKIEKVKARDLLDKVNGTINNK' A
#
# COMPACT_ATOMS: atom_id res chain seq x y z
N MET A 1 -32.14 16.90 9.32
CA MET A 1 -30.96 16.60 8.49
C MET A 1 -30.53 15.18 8.86
N VAL A 2 -30.89 14.18 8.05
CA VAL A 2 -30.60 12.76 8.34
C VAL A 2 -29.15 12.51 7.91
N PRO A 3 -28.30 11.91 8.74
CA PRO A 3 -26.94 11.58 8.33
C PRO A 3 -27.03 10.55 7.20
N THR A 4 -26.57 10.94 6.01
CA THR A 4 -26.45 10.03 4.88
C THR A 4 -25.44 8.95 5.26
N HIS A 5 -25.93 7.73 5.47
CA HIS A 5 -25.08 6.56 5.61
C HIS A 5 -24.18 6.49 4.38
N LYS A 6 -22.85 6.59 4.58
CA LYS A 6 -21.87 6.40 3.51
C LYS A 6 -22.13 5.04 2.86
N SER A 7 -22.21 5.01 1.54
CA SER A 7 -22.37 3.74 0.82
C SER A 7 -21.21 2.81 1.19
N GLY A 8 -21.44 1.49 1.21
CA GLY A 8 -20.38 0.52 1.51
C GLY A 8 -19.15 0.71 0.62
N GLU A 9 -19.36 1.16 -0.62
CA GLU A 9 -18.31 1.52 -1.58
C GLU A 9 -17.42 2.68 -1.09
N GLU A 10 -18.00 3.74 -0.52
CA GLU A 10 -17.23 4.88 0.00
C GLU A 10 -16.34 4.47 1.19
N ILE A 11 -16.84 3.56 2.03
CA ILE A 11 -16.08 3.01 3.16
C ILE A 11 -14.93 2.14 2.64
N MET A 12 -15.22 1.25 1.68
CA MET A 12 -14.21 0.39 1.07
C MET A 12 -13.11 1.21 0.38
N GLU A 13 -13.46 2.30 -0.29
CA GLU A 13 -12.49 3.17 -0.92
C GLU A 13 -11.58 3.86 0.12
N LYS A 14 -12.15 4.32 1.23
CA LYS A 14 -11.34 4.89 2.33
C LYS A 14 -10.39 3.88 2.96
N VAL A 15 -10.83 2.64 3.12
CA VAL A 15 -9.97 1.54 3.59
C VAL A 15 -8.86 1.27 2.59
N ARG A 16 -9.17 1.20 1.29
CA ARG A 16 -8.18 1.01 0.23
C ARG A 16 -7.12 2.09 0.24
N ILE A 17 -7.52 3.37 0.31
CA ILE A 17 -6.61 4.52 0.39
C ILE A 17 -5.73 4.42 1.65
N GLY A 18 -6.30 4.07 2.80
CA GLY A 18 -5.55 3.93 4.06
C GLY A 18 -4.50 2.82 3.99
N LEU A 19 -4.84 1.67 3.39
CA LEU A 19 -3.91 0.56 3.17
C LEU A 19 -2.79 0.95 2.21
N GLU A 20 -3.11 1.65 1.13
CA GLU A 20 -2.15 2.16 0.17
C GLU A 20 -1.13 3.08 0.86
N LEU A 21 -1.59 4.11 1.58
CA LEU A 21 -0.73 5.04 2.31
C LEU A 21 0.16 4.34 3.33
N SER A 22 -0.41 3.40 4.09
CA SER A 22 0.31 2.61 5.08
C SER A 22 1.41 1.75 4.43
N PHE A 23 1.10 1.12 3.31
CA PHE A 23 2.06 0.37 2.51
C PHE A 23 3.19 1.27 1.99
N LYS A 24 2.87 2.45 1.44
CA LYS A 24 3.91 3.40 0.96
C LYS A 24 4.85 3.80 2.08
N LYS A 25 4.31 4.12 3.26
CA LYS A 25 5.11 4.48 4.45
C LYS A 25 6.03 3.33 4.88
N LEU A 26 5.50 2.10 4.92
CA LEU A 26 6.27 0.93 5.32
C LEU A 26 7.43 0.64 4.36
N VAL A 27 7.18 0.69 3.04
CA VAL A 27 8.21 0.50 2.01
C VAL A 27 9.33 1.52 2.17
N ARG A 28 8.99 2.81 2.31
CA ARG A 28 9.97 3.89 2.54
C ARG A 28 10.80 3.67 3.80
N GLN A 29 10.19 3.30 4.91
CA GLN A 29 10.93 3.06 6.16
C GLN A 29 11.87 1.86 6.06
N LYS A 30 11.41 0.76 5.44
CA LYS A 30 12.22 -0.45 5.28
C LYS A 30 13.31 -0.29 4.24
N SER A 31 13.12 0.52 3.19
CA SER A 31 14.16 0.76 2.18
C SER A 31 15.37 1.47 2.75
N LEU A 32 15.19 2.39 3.71
CA LEU A 32 16.29 3.10 4.40
C LEU A 32 17.23 2.17 5.16
N THR A 33 16.77 0.97 5.52
CA THR A 33 17.52 -0.02 6.31
C THR A 33 17.84 -1.29 5.52
N ASP A 34 17.71 -1.25 4.19
CA ASP A 34 17.83 -2.42 3.29
C ASP A 34 16.95 -3.62 3.72
N GLY A 35 15.83 -3.30 4.35
CA GLY A 35 14.86 -4.24 4.88
C GLY A 35 14.11 -5.02 3.79
N THR A 36 13.49 -6.12 4.19
CA THR A 36 12.76 -7.04 3.30
C THR A 36 11.30 -7.12 3.71
N LEU A 37 10.41 -7.17 2.72
CA LEU A 37 8.99 -7.47 2.89
C LEU A 37 8.74 -8.91 2.43
N ALA A 38 7.85 -9.62 3.11
CA ALA A 38 7.45 -10.97 2.76
C ALA A 38 5.99 -10.95 2.30
N PHE A 39 5.73 -11.52 1.12
CA PHE A 39 4.40 -11.61 0.54
C PHE A 39 4.06 -13.07 0.29
N ARG A 40 2.78 -13.42 0.44
CA ARG A 40 2.30 -14.72 -0.01
C ARG A 40 1.88 -14.60 -1.47
N ASN A 41 2.51 -15.36 -2.35
CA ASN A 41 2.17 -15.45 -3.77
C ASN A 41 1.97 -16.93 -4.13
N ASN A 42 0.79 -17.29 -4.63
CA ASN A 42 0.44 -18.66 -5.01
C ASN A 42 0.83 -19.74 -3.97
N GLY A 43 0.55 -19.46 -2.69
CA GLY A 43 0.84 -20.37 -1.59
C GLY A 43 2.29 -20.37 -1.10
N LYS A 44 3.20 -19.68 -1.78
CA LYS A 44 4.61 -19.54 -1.38
C LYS A 44 4.88 -18.18 -0.76
N ILE A 45 5.88 -18.11 0.12
CA ILE A 45 6.35 -16.84 0.68
C ILE A 45 7.49 -16.33 -0.20
N GLU A 46 7.29 -15.16 -0.81
CA GLU A 46 8.28 -14.44 -1.57
C GLU A 46 8.81 -13.27 -0.75
N LYS A 47 10.13 -13.11 -0.72
CA LYS A 47 10.81 -12.03 -0.01
C LYS A 47 11.31 -11.01 -1.03
N VAL A 48 10.95 -9.75 -0.86
CA VAL A 48 11.32 -8.66 -1.76
C VAL A 48 12.04 -7.58 -0.97
N LYS A 49 13.18 -7.10 -1.49
CA LYS A 49 13.89 -5.97 -0.88
C LYS A 49 13.04 -4.72 -1.02
N ALA A 50 12.89 -3.97 0.08
CA ALA A 50 12.03 -2.79 0.09
C ALA A 50 12.50 -1.70 -0.89
N ARG A 51 13.81 -1.60 -1.17
CA ARG A 51 14.38 -0.67 -2.16
C ARG A 51 13.87 -0.95 -3.59
N ASP A 52 13.65 -2.21 -3.95
CA ASP A 52 13.20 -2.62 -5.30
C ASP A 52 11.72 -2.24 -5.54
N LEU A 53 11.00 -1.91 -4.46
CA LEU A 53 9.60 -1.45 -4.49
C LEU A 53 9.49 0.08 -4.43
N LEU A 54 10.55 0.79 -4.05
CA LEU A 54 10.51 2.21 -3.75
C LEU A 54 10.12 3.05 -4.99
N ASP A 55 10.71 2.76 -6.14
CA ASP A 55 10.43 3.47 -7.39
C ASP A 55 9.00 3.21 -7.88
N LYS A 56 8.49 1.98 -7.69
CA LYS A 56 7.12 1.59 -8.04
C LYS A 56 6.08 2.31 -7.18
N VAL A 57 6.39 2.47 -5.89
CA VAL A 57 5.52 3.13 -4.90
C VAL A 57 5.49 4.65 -5.06
N ASN A 58 6.61 5.25 -5.49
CA ASN A 58 6.68 6.69 -5.74
C ASN A 58 6.11 7.07 -7.11
N GLY A 59 6.19 6.18 -8.11
CA GLY A 59 5.65 6.39 -9.46
C GLY A 59 4.12 6.38 -9.56
N THR A 60 3.39 5.81 -8.59
CA THR A 60 1.91 5.79 -8.60
C THR A 60 1.25 7.16 -8.36
N ILE A 61 2.03 8.23 -8.20
CA ILE A 61 1.54 9.61 -8.02
C ILE A 61 1.32 10.32 -9.38
N ASN A 62 1.86 9.79 -10.48
CA ASN A 62 1.76 10.41 -11.80
C ASN A 62 1.07 9.49 -12.81
N ASN A 63 -0.24 9.29 -12.66
CA ASN A 63 -1.08 9.05 -13.83
C ASN A 63 -1.92 10.31 -14.04
N LYS A 64 -1.49 11.06 -15.05
CA LYS A 64 -2.13 12.23 -15.64
C LYS A 64 -3.28 11.80 -16.55
#